data_AF-A0AA96TTE1-F1
#
_entry.id   AF-A0AA96TTE1-F1
#
_cell.length_a   1.000
_cell.length_b   1.000
_cell.length_c   1.000
_cell.angle_alpha   90.00
_cell.angle_beta   90.00
_cell.angle_gamma   90.00
#
_symmetry.space_group_name_H-M   'P 1'
#
loop_
_entity.id
_entity.type
_entity.pdbx_description
1 polymer ?
#
loop_
_entity_poly.entity_id
_entity_poly.type
_entity_poly.pdbx_seq_one_letter_code
_entity_poly.pdbx_strand_id
1 'polypeptide(L)'
;MTLTLPQTVKQAREKLTALVREIDPKAADWVDQVRAVRDRTPSVVVVGETNRGKSSLVNALLATPGLSPVDAEVATSTYLVFQHGERWASRACYPGVLEPVPFEPSELVNWVSAAHDLPEGELPPRYVEVDGPVPLLERMSVVDTPGVGGLDTVHGELAVEAAASATALLFVVDSSAPFTKGELAFLHSVGERVETVVFALTKTDQYRGWRELLDANKALLSEHAPRFADAVFHPVSARMFEMAGKAPNPDAAAMLRERSGIAALQAALQELVVGRASMLAEANALRALTTVLAEFDVRLAGEQRALSTGEEEAEVLRARREELNSQRRSSTRGWQLKLRGEVQRARVECAHEVSRQMRDVQSWFRQAIDVADREALAKLPEQVDAALQVVSGRLSALLASRLSQVTDTSLAELFSPDELAVIRSQFARGPHQPVVLRPPDKRPPTAEDKLLVFMGVSGGLGAGRLAVLPLAGFGVAALNPIVLPVTVVLGLGAGWWMARTRKHTADKQHLKQWLSDAIADARSTVDQIVAEQLIVAEQHLSLALDDALSKRVEAIEVELRDVDKALRMEAGERGRELQTVTRRQSEIRSGRALADQLLGRIRTVRDRV
;
A
#
# COMPACT_ATOMS: atom_id res chain seq x y z
N MET A 1 3.45 41.52 1.35
CA MET A 1 3.46 40.25 2.10
C MET A 1 3.74 39.14 1.09
N THR A 2 4.80 38.36 1.29
CA THR A 2 5.14 37.22 0.43
C THR A 2 4.14 36.09 0.67
N LEU A 3 3.44 35.63 -0.38
CA LEU A 3 2.51 34.52 -0.29
C LEU A 3 3.21 33.26 0.23
N THR A 4 2.52 32.47 1.08
CA THR A 4 3.04 31.19 1.53
C THR A 4 3.12 30.19 0.37
N LEU A 5 3.94 29.15 0.47
CA LEU A 5 4.04 28.12 -0.57
C LEU A 5 2.66 27.47 -0.88
N PRO A 6 1.84 27.08 0.12
CA PRO A 6 0.49 26.55 -0.16
C PRO A 6 -0.41 27.52 -0.91
N GLN A 7 -0.38 28.81 -0.56
CA GLN A 7 -1.17 29.84 -1.25
C GLN A 7 -0.71 30.02 -2.70
N THR A 8 0.60 30.02 -2.93
CA THR A 8 1.19 30.14 -4.27
C THR A 8 0.82 28.95 -5.14
N VAL A 9 0.89 27.73 -4.58
CA VAL A 9 0.52 26.48 -5.25
C VAL A 9 -0.96 26.48 -5.64
N LYS A 10 -1.84 26.82 -4.69
CA LYS A 10 -3.29 26.89 -4.93
C LYS A 10 -3.63 27.90 -6.03
N GLN A 11 -3.04 29.11 -5.98
CA GLN A 11 -3.28 30.15 -6.98
C GLN A 11 -2.78 29.73 -8.37
N ALA A 12 -1.62 29.09 -8.45
CA ALA A 12 -1.09 28.56 -9.71
C ALA A 12 -1.99 27.47 -10.28
N ARG A 13 -2.45 26.50 -9.45
CA ARG A 13 -3.42 25.48 -9.86
C ARG A 13 -4.68 26.13 -10.43
N GLU A 14 -5.31 27.08 -9.72
CA GLU A 14 -6.56 27.72 -10.17
C GLU A 14 -6.38 28.40 -11.54
N LYS A 15 -5.28 29.13 -11.70
CA LYS A 15 -4.95 29.80 -12.96
C LYS A 15 -4.74 28.79 -14.10
N LEU A 16 -4.00 27.71 -13.85
CA LEU A 16 -3.69 26.70 -14.86
C LEU A 16 -4.92 25.85 -15.21
N THR A 17 -5.76 25.51 -14.24
CA THR A 17 -7.03 24.82 -14.48
C THR A 17 -7.97 25.70 -15.31
N ALA A 18 -8.01 27.03 -15.06
CA ALA A 18 -8.78 27.96 -15.89
C ALA A 18 -8.27 27.99 -17.35
N LEU A 19 -6.94 28.08 -17.54
CA LEU A 19 -6.31 28.00 -18.86
C LEU A 19 -6.67 26.69 -19.59
N VAL A 20 -6.56 25.55 -18.89
CA VAL A 20 -6.94 24.24 -19.45
C VAL A 20 -8.42 24.20 -19.80
N ARG A 21 -9.29 24.77 -18.95
CA ARG A 21 -10.74 24.77 -19.15
C ARG A 21 -11.18 25.60 -20.36
N GLU A 22 -10.45 26.66 -20.69
CA GLU A 22 -10.66 27.44 -21.92
C GLU A 22 -10.30 26.63 -23.19
N ILE A 23 -9.33 25.72 -23.09
CA ILE A 23 -8.85 24.90 -24.21
C ILE A 23 -9.66 23.61 -24.36
N ASP A 24 -9.91 22.91 -23.25
CA ASP A 24 -10.62 21.64 -23.17
C ASP A 24 -11.30 21.49 -21.79
N PRO A 25 -12.62 21.70 -21.72
CA PRO A 25 -13.39 21.54 -20.50
C PRO A 25 -13.32 20.12 -19.90
N LYS A 26 -13.23 19.07 -20.73
CA LYS A 26 -13.17 17.68 -20.24
C LYS A 26 -11.83 17.39 -19.58
N ALA A 27 -10.74 17.92 -20.12
CA ALA A 27 -9.42 17.80 -19.51
C ALA A 27 -9.36 18.54 -18.17
N ALA A 28 -10.02 19.70 -18.05
CA ALA A 28 -10.14 20.41 -16.78
C ALA A 28 -10.96 19.62 -15.76
N ASP A 29 -12.09 19.03 -16.17
CA ASP A 29 -12.91 18.19 -15.30
C ASP A 29 -12.14 16.94 -14.81
N TRP A 30 -11.28 16.35 -15.64
CA TRP A 30 -10.38 15.27 -15.22
C TRP A 30 -9.36 15.75 -14.16
N VAL A 31 -8.74 16.93 -14.34
CA VAL A 31 -7.84 17.51 -13.33
C VAL A 31 -8.58 17.74 -12.01
N ASP A 32 -9.82 18.24 -12.08
CA ASP A 32 -10.65 18.45 -10.90
C ASP A 32 -11.04 17.13 -10.23
N GLN A 33 -11.30 16.07 -11.01
CA GLN A 33 -11.49 14.70 -10.50
C GLN A 33 -10.23 14.18 -9.82
N VAL A 34 -9.04 14.27 -10.44
CA VAL A 34 -7.77 13.84 -9.83
C VAL A 34 -7.51 14.54 -8.49
N ARG A 35 -7.89 15.82 -8.38
CA ARG A 35 -7.84 16.55 -7.11
C ARG A 35 -8.92 16.11 -6.12
N ALA A 36 -10.10 15.74 -6.61
CA ALA A 36 -11.28 15.38 -5.83
C ALA A 36 -11.29 13.91 -5.36
N VAL A 37 -10.45 13.03 -5.92
CA VAL A 37 -10.22 11.67 -5.41
C VAL A 37 -9.70 11.79 -3.98
N ARG A 38 -10.65 11.81 -3.05
CA ARG A 38 -10.52 11.93 -1.59
C ARG A 38 -10.36 10.57 -0.90
N ASP A 39 -10.25 9.49 -1.67
CA ASP A 39 -10.46 8.12 -1.18
C ASP A 39 -9.39 7.57 -0.24
N ARG A 40 -8.53 8.42 0.33
CA ARG A 40 -7.74 8.04 1.51
C ARG A 40 -7.89 9.14 2.53
N THR A 41 -8.81 8.93 3.48
CA THR A 41 -8.77 9.63 4.76
C THR A 41 -7.33 9.55 5.27
N PRO A 42 -6.67 10.69 5.51
CA PRO A 42 -5.26 10.69 5.88
C PRO A 42 -4.99 9.80 7.10
N SER A 43 -3.98 8.94 7.02
CA SER A 43 -3.68 7.98 8.10
C SER A 43 -2.58 8.49 9.02
N VAL A 44 -2.82 8.39 10.33
CA VAL A 44 -1.82 8.62 11.37
C VAL A 44 -1.48 7.30 12.02
N VAL A 45 -0.25 6.83 11.87
CA VAL A 45 0.20 5.57 12.47
C VAL A 45 0.93 5.86 13.78
N VAL A 46 0.47 5.27 14.87
CA VAL A 46 1.03 5.41 16.21
C VAL A 46 2.07 4.33 16.45
N VAL A 47 3.33 4.71 16.67
CA VAL A 47 4.46 3.77 16.83
C VAL A 47 5.32 4.14 18.02
N GLY A 48 6.00 3.15 18.60
CA GLY A 48 6.85 3.27 19.77
C GLY A 48 7.05 1.89 20.42
N GLU A 49 8.04 1.74 21.29
CA GLU A 49 8.29 0.47 21.98
C GLU A 49 7.11 0.03 22.89
N THR A 50 7.13 -1.23 23.31
CA THR A 50 6.21 -1.74 24.35
C THR A 50 6.22 -0.85 25.59
N ASN A 51 5.06 -0.75 26.25
CA ASN A 51 4.91 -0.02 27.51
C ASN A 51 5.21 1.50 27.45
N ARG A 52 5.36 2.13 26.27
CA ARG A 52 5.47 3.60 26.15
C ARG A 52 4.13 4.35 26.24
N GLY A 53 3.02 3.63 26.42
CA GLY A 53 1.68 4.23 26.57
C GLY A 53 0.96 4.58 25.26
N LYS A 54 1.25 3.88 24.16
CA LYS A 54 0.60 4.06 22.84
C LYS A 54 -0.92 3.91 22.89
N SER A 55 -1.41 2.75 23.33
CA SER A 55 -2.85 2.45 23.37
C SER A 55 -3.60 3.37 24.33
N SER A 56 -2.99 3.74 25.47
CA SER A 56 -3.54 4.77 26.37
C SER A 56 -3.62 6.14 25.72
N LEU A 57 -2.62 6.52 24.92
CA LEU A 57 -2.62 7.77 24.16
C LEU A 57 -3.69 7.75 23.06
N VAL A 58 -3.85 6.64 22.34
CA VAL A 58 -4.91 6.46 21.33
C VAL A 58 -6.29 6.64 21.96
N ASN A 59 -6.55 6.01 23.10
CA ASN A 59 -7.80 6.19 23.85
C ASN A 59 -8.08 7.65 24.22
N ALA A 60 -7.05 8.36 24.66
CA ALA A 60 -7.16 9.79 24.98
C ALA A 60 -7.40 10.65 23.73
N LEU A 61 -6.71 10.37 22.61
CA LEU A 61 -6.90 11.04 21.33
C LEU A 61 -8.30 10.84 20.76
N LEU A 62 -8.88 9.66 20.93
CA LEU A 62 -10.24 9.33 20.48
C LEU A 62 -11.31 9.72 21.50
N ALA A 63 -10.92 10.28 22.65
CA ALA A 63 -11.79 10.61 23.77
C ALA A 63 -12.72 9.45 24.19
N THR A 64 -12.29 8.21 23.96
CA THR A 64 -13.07 6.98 24.19
C THR A 64 -12.21 6.03 25.04
N PRO A 65 -12.35 6.06 26.37
CA PRO A 65 -11.55 5.23 27.26
C PRO A 65 -11.77 3.73 27.01
N GLY A 66 -10.69 2.95 27.00
CA GLY A 66 -10.75 1.49 26.88
C GLY A 66 -11.04 0.97 25.47
N LEU A 67 -10.99 1.83 24.45
CA LEU A 67 -11.24 1.43 23.06
C LEU A 67 -10.07 0.59 22.50
N SER A 68 -8.85 1.10 22.53
CA SER A 68 -7.64 0.31 22.31
C SER A 68 -7.23 -0.38 23.62
N PRO A 69 -7.06 -1.72 23.64
CA PRO A 69 -6.68 -2.45 24.84
C PRO A 69 -5.35 -1.96 25.43
N VAL A 70 -5.33 -1.75 26.75
CA VAL A 70 -4.14 -1.35 27.52
C VAL A 70 -3.67 -2.56 28.33
N ASP A 71 -2.36 -2.78 28.42
CA ASP A 71 -1.73 -3.88 29.18
C ASP A 71 -1.99 -5.32 28.66
N ALA A 72 -2.41 -5.49 27.41
CA ALA A 72 -2.37 -6.81 26.77
C ALA A 72 -0.90 -7.27 26.67
N GLU A 73 -0.54 -8.41 27.29
CA GLU A 73 0.73 -9.09 26.99
C GLU A 73 0.83 -9.22 25.47
N VAL A 74 1.96 -8.72 24.94
CA VAL A 74 2.21 -8.41 23.53
C VAL A 74 1.51 -9.43 22.64
N ALA A 75 0.36 -9.01 22.13
CA ALA A 75 -0.47 -9.86 21.33
C ALA A 75 0.21 -10.16 20.00
N THR A 76 -0.19 -11.29 19.42
CA THR A 76 -0.16 -11.58 17.99
C THR A 76 -0.20 -10.32 17.13
N SER A 77 0.60 -10.33 16.06
CA SER A 77 0.91 -9.35 14.98
C SER A 77 -0.19 -8.42 14.41
N THR A 78 -1.27 -8.12 15.12
CA THR A 78 -2.46 -7.39 14.66
C THR A 78 -2.42 -5.93 15.07
N TYR A 79 -2.53 -5.00 14.11
CA TYR A 79 -2.73 -3.57 14.37
C TYR A 79 -4.21 -3.18 14.31
N LEU A 80 -4.57 -2.10 14.99
CA LEU A 80 -5.94 -1.55 15.00
C LEU A 80 -6.02 -0.35 14.06
N VAL A 81 -7.09 -0.25 13.29
CA VAL A 81 -7.38 0.88 12.40
C VAL A 81 -8.68 1.52 12.83
N PHE A 82 -8.60 2.72 13.39
CA PHE A 82 -9.74 3.52 13.80
C PHE A 82 -10.16 4.47 12.68
N GLN A 83 -11.43 4.39 12.25
CA GLN A 83 -12.00 5.21 11.19
C GLN A 83 -13.35 5.82 11.58
N HIS A 84 -13.79 6.82 10.81
CA HIS A 84 -15.08 7.43 11.05
C HIS A 84 -16.22 6.52 10.59
N GLY A 85 -17.21 6.34 11.47
CA GLY A 85 -18.47 5.69 11.14
C GLY A 85 -19.63 6.38 11.86
N GLU A 86 -20.82 6.32 11.28
CA GLU A 86 -22.03 6.87 11.93
C GLU A 86 -22.38 6.13 13.23
N ARG A 87 -21.94 4.88 13.35
CA ARG A 87 -22.15 4.00 14.51
C ARG A 87 -20.88 3.21 14.77
N TRP A 88 -20.73 2.75 16.01
CA TRP A 88 -19.66 1.83 16.36
C TRP A 88 -19.81 0.50 15.63
N ALA A 89 -18.75 0.06 14.97
CA ALA A 89 -18.67 -1.26 14.35
C ALA A 89 -17.22 -1.75 14.42
N SER A 90 -17.01 -3.06 14.54
CA SER A 90 -15.67 -3.65 14.53
C SER A 90 -15.60 -4.81 13.55
N ARG A 91 -14.47 -4.94 12.84
CA ARG A 91 -14.28 -5.96 11.81
C ARG A 91 -12.88 -6.54 11.88
N ALA A 92 -12.77 -7.86 11.87
CA ALA A 92 -11.50 -8.57 11.77
C ALA A 92 -11.14 -8.71 10.29
N CYS A 93 -10.04 -8.08 9.87
CA CYS A 93 -9.60 -8.01 8.49
C CYS A 93 -8.41 -8.94 8.25
N TYR A 94 -8.53 -9.78 7.24
CA TYR A 94 -7.53 -10.80 6.92
C TYR A 94 -6.76 -10.43 5.63
N PRO A 95 -5.59 -11.03 5.37
CA PRO A 95 -4.89 -10.84 4.11
C PRO A 95 -5.74 -11.35 2.93
N GLY A 96 -5.72 -10.63 1.80
CA GLY A 96 -6.46 -11.02 0.60
C GLY A 96 -7.90 -10.51 0.62
N VAL A 97 -8.87 -11.38 0.34
CA VAL A 97 -10.28 -11.01 0.10
C VAL A 97 -11.26 -11.84 0.92
N LEU A 98 -10.80 -12.34 2.06
CA LEU A 98 -11.71 -12.83 3.08
C LEU A 98 -12.59 -11.66 3.53
N GLU A 99 -13.90 -11.87 3.54
CA GLU A 99 -14.83 -10.84 4.02
C GLU A 99 -14.46 -10.50 5.48
N PRO A 100 -14.31 -9.20 5.81
CA PRO A 100 -14.05 -8.81 7.18
C PRO A 100 -15.12 -9.38 8.10
N VAL A 101 -14.71 -10.05 9.18
CA VAL A 101 -15.66 -10.68 10.10
C VAL A 101 -16.14 -9.61 11.07
N PRO A 102 -17.44 -9.22 11.03
CA PRO A 102 -17.95 -8.23 11.95
C PRO A 102 -18.08 -8.84 13.34
N PHE A 103 -17.77 -8.05 14.36
CA PHE A 103 -17.94 -8.44 15.76
C PHE A 103 -18.31 -7.22 16.62
N GLU A 104 -18.79 -7.47 17.84
CA GLU A 104 -19.20 -6.39 18.74
C GLU A 104 -17.95 -5.69 19.32
N PRO A 105 -17.90 -4.34 19.40
CA PRO A 105 -16.74 -3.62 19.93
C PRO A 105 -16.29 -4.06 21.33
N SER A 106 -17.20 -4.59 22.15
CA SER A 106 -16.88 -5.16 23.47
C SER A 106 -16.01 -6.43 23.41
N GLU A 107 -16.02 -7.14 22.28
CA GLU A 107 -15.26 -8.36 22.05
C GLU A 107 -13.88 -8.08 21.46
N LEU A 108 -13.54 -6.81 21.18
CA LEU A 108 -12.29 -6.41 20.54
C LEU A 108 -11.06 -7.04 21.20
N VAL A 109 -11.04 -7.14 22.53
CA VAL A 109 -9.93 -7.75 23.28
C VAL A 109 -9.68 -9.21 22.88
N ASN A 110 -10.73 -9.96 22.52
CA ASN A 110 -10.62 -11.37 22.11
C ASN A 110 -9.94 -11.52 20.74
N TRP A 111 -9.96 -10.47 19.92
CA TRP A 111 -9.38 -10.48 18.56
C TRP A 111 -7.94 -9.99 18.50
N VAL A 112 -7.50 -9.23 19.52
CA VAL A 112 -6.22 -8.50 19.49
C VAL A 112 -5.34 -8.71 20.71
N SER A 113 -5.70 -9.61 21.63
CA SER A 113 -4.91 -9.93 22.82
C SER A 113 -4.43 -11.37 22.78
N ALA A 114 -3.12 -11.64 22.93
CA ALA A 114 -2.61 -13.01 23.08
C ALA A 114 -3.07 -13.69 24.38
N ALA A 115 -3.50 -12.91 25.38
CA ALA A 115 -4.05 -13.43 26.62
C ALA A 115 -5.49 -14.00 26.49
N HIS A 116 -6.13 -13.83 25.33
CA HIS A 116 -7.49 -14.32 25.08
C HIS A 116 -7.47 -15.27 23.88
N ASP A 117 -8.20 -16.38 23.97
CA ASP A 117 -8.39 -17.27 22.83
C ASP A 117 -9.25 -16.55 21.78
N LEU A 118 -8.86 -16.66 20.51
CA LEU A 118 -9.69 -16.19 19.40
C LEU A 118 -11.03 -16.94 19.40
N PRO A 119 -12.11 -16.33 18.88
CA PRO A 119 -13.39 -17.00 18.74
C PRO A 119 -13.27 -18.34 18.01
N GLU A 120 -14.08 -19.32 18.41
CA GLU A 120 -13.97 -20.69 17.93
C GLU A 120 -14.10 -20.76 16.40
N GLY A 121 -13.05 -21.25 15.73
CA GLY A 121 -12.99 -21.38 14.27
C GLY A 121 -12.41 -20.18 13.52
N GLU A 122 -12.02 -19.11 14.21
CA GLU A 122 -11.43 -17.91 13.61
C GLU A 122 -9.89 -17.95 13.62
N LEU A 123 -9.28 -17.31 12.63
CA LEU A 123 -7.82 -17.17 12.51
C LEU A 123 -7.38 -15.82 13.10
N PRO A 124 -6.09 -15.62 13.42
CA PRO A 124 -5.59 -14.28 13.76
C PRO A 124 -5.79 -13.32 12.58
N PRO A 125 -6.49 -12.19 12.76
CA PRO A 125 -6.65 -11.21 11.69
C PRO A 125 -5.32 -10.50 11.40
N ARG A 126 -5.16 -10.00 10.16
CA ARG A 126 -4.01 -9.15 9.80
C ARG A 126 -4.09 -7.81 10.51
N TYR A 127 -5.29 -7.25 10.56
CA TYR A 127 -5.61 -6.03 11.29
C TYR A 127 -7.08 -6.02 11.65
N VAL A 128 -7.47 -5.15 12.56
CA VAL A 128 -8.86 -4.96 12.94
C VAL A 128 -9.27 -3.53 12.65
N GLU A 129 -10.40 -3.35 11.97
CA GLU A 129 -11.02 -2.05 11.77
C GLU A 129 -12.05 -1.77 12.86
N VAL A 130 -12.03 -0.55 13.39
CA VAL A 130 -12.99 -0.05 14.37
C VAL A 130 -13.54 1.28 13.86
N ASP A 131 -14.78 1.26 13.41
CA ASP A 131 -15.52 2.43 12.96
C ASP A 131 -16.20 3.08 14.16
N GLY A 132 -16.20 4.41 14.26
CA GLY A 132 -16.92 5.12 15.32
C GLY A 132 -17.20 6.59 15.06
N PRO A 133 -18.22 7.18 15.71
CA PRO A 133 -18.62 8.57 15.53
C PRO A 133 -17.72 9.54 16.31
N VAL A 134 -16.41 9.47 16.07
CA VAL A 134 -15.39 10.31 16.72
C VAL A 134 -15.06 11.50 15.82
N PRO A 135 -15.18 12.76 16.29
CA PRO A 135 -14.94 13.95 15.45
C PRO A 135 -13.52 14.05 14.88
N LEU A 136 -12.52 13.52 15.59
CA LEU A 136 -11.15 13.45 15.06
C LEU A 136 -11.08 12.56 13.81
N LEU A 137 -11.87 11.47 13.80
CA LEU A 137 -11.84 10.47 12.74
C LEU A 137 -12.49 10.94 11.44
N GLU A 138 -13.34 11.98 11.48
CA GLU A 138 -13.92 12.61 10.27
C GLU A 138 -12.83 13.18 9.34
N ARG A 139 -11.64 13.44 9.88
CA ARG A 139 -10.55 14.13 9.18
C ARG A 139 -9.31 13.26 8.97
N MET A 140 -9.16 12.17 9.72
CA MET A 140 -8.01 11.27 9.66
C MET A 140 -8.38 9.88 10.18
N SER A 141 -7.70 8.82 9.74
CA SER A 141 -7.72 7.53 10.43
C SER A 141 -6.54 7.43 11.39
N VAL A 142 -6.71 6.69 12.49
CA VAL A 142 -5.64 6.44 13.46
C VAL A 142 -5.34 4.95 13.47
N VAL A 143 -4.07 4.59 13.27
CA VAL A 143 -3.63 3.20 13.31
C VAL A 143 -2.82 2.99 14.58
N ASP A 144 -3.29 2.13 15.49
CA ASP A 144 -2.54 1.73 16.68
C ASP A 144 -1.72 0.48 16.36
N THR A 145 -0.40 0.57 16.50
CA THR A 145 0.49 -0.56 16.22
C THR A 145 0.82 -1.32 17.51
N PRO A 146 0.91 -2.66 17.45
CA PRO A 146 1.30 -3.45 18.62
C PRO A 146 2.67 -3.01 19.12
N GLY A 147 2.87 -3.06 20.44
CA GLY A 147 4.16 -2.75 21.03
C GLY A 147 5.21 -3.76 20.61
N VAL A 148 6.26 -3.29 19.96
CA VAL A 148 7.39 -4.14 19.58
C VAL A 148 8.34 -4.29 20.77
N GLY A 149 8.73 -5.52 21.11
CA GLY A 149 9.70 -5.83 22.17
C GLY A 149 11.14 -5.49 21.75
N GLY A 150 11.37 -4.21 21.45
CA GLY A 150 12.51 -3.71 20.67
C GLY A 150 12.14 -3.58 19.20
N LEU A 151 12.37 -2.39 18.62
CA LEU A 151 12.05 -2.07 17.21
C LEU A 151 12.95 -2.80 16.19
N ASP A 152 13.90 -3.61 16.67
CA ASP A 152 14.78 -4.49 15.88
C ASP A 152 14.21 -5.92 15.71
N THR A 153 12.99 -6.19 16.21
CA THR A 153 12.34 -7.51 16.17
C THR A 153 11.33 -7.64 15.03
N VAL A 154 10.84 -8.87 14.77
CA VAL A 154 9.80 -9.19 13.76
C VAL A 154 8.55 -8.29 13.85
N HIS A 155 8.18 -7.81 15.04
CA HIS A 155 7.07 -6.87 15.21
C HIS A 155 7.38 -5.46 14.66
N GLY A 156 8.66 -5.09 14.57
CA GLY A 156 9.13 -3.84 13.95
C GLY A 156 8.83 -3.79 12.45
N GLU A 157 8.79 -4.93 11.75
CA GLU A 157 8.50 -4.98 10.31
C GLU A 157 7.04 -4.63 10.00
N LEU A 158 6.10 -5.01 10.87
CA LEU A 158 4.68 -4.63 10.77
C LEU A 158 4.48 -3.13 11.05
N ALA A 159 5.22 -2.58 12.02
CA ALA A 159 5.23 -1.15 12.26
C ALA A 159 5.82 -0.38 11.06
N VAL A 160 6.84 -0.93 10.40
CA VAL A 160 7.40 -0.38 9.14
C VAL A 160 6.40 -0.48 7.99
N GLU A 161 5.68 -1.60 7.85
CA GLU A 161 4.66 -1.78 6.82
C GLU A 161 3.49 -0.80 7.00
N ALA A 162 2.95 -0.70 8.21
CA ALA A 162 1.90 0.26 8.55
C ALA A 162 2.40 1.69 8.29
N ALA A 163 3.61 2.02 8.76
CA ALA A 163 4.23 3.32 8.54
C ALA A 163 4.46 3.66 7.06
N ALA A 164 4.78 2.68 6.20
CA ALA A 164 5.04 2.91 4.78
C ALA A 164 3.83 3.47 4.01
N SER A 165 2.62 3.27 4.52
CA SER A 165 1.37 3.79 3.97
C SER A 165 0.79 4.99 4.73
N ALA A 166 1.50 5.46 5.77
CA ALA A 166 1.05 6.53 6.66
C ALA A 166 1.17 7.92 6.02
N THR A 167 0.19 8.80 6.28
CA THR A 167 0.35 10.24 6.00
C THR A 167 1.25 10.91 7.03
N ALA A 168 1.15 10.48 8.30
CA ALA A 168 2.04 10.91 9.37
C ALA A 168 2.28 9.77 10.37
N LEU A 169 3.44 9.80 11.00
CA LEU A 169 3.80 8.94 12.12
C LEU A 169 3.65 9.72 13.42
N LEU A 170 2.91 9.17 14.38
CA LEU A 170 2.91 9.62 15.77
C LEU A 170 3.88 8.75 16.55
N PHE A 171 5.10 9.24 16.75
CA PHE A 171 6.16 8.54 17.47
C PHE A 171 6.02 8.77 18.98
N VAL A 172 5.77 7.69 19.72
CA VAL A 172 5.45 7.71 21.14
C VAL A 172 6.66 7.27 21.95
N VAL A 173 7.21 8.21 22.72
CA VAL A 173 8.21 7.95 23.75
C VAL A 173 7.62 8.28 25.11
N ASP A 174 8.10 7.66 26.18
CA ASP A 174 7.64 7.98 27.53
C ASP A 174 8.67 8.76 28.32
N SER A 175 8.21 9.38 29.41
CA SER A 175 9.05 10.22 30.26
C SER A 175 9.92 9.42 31.26
N SER A 176 10.09 8.11 31.07
CA SER A 176 10.82 7.24 32.01
C SER A 176 12.30 7.08 31.67
N ALA A 177 12.66 7.11 30.39
CA ALA A 177 14.03 6.90 29.91
C ALA A 177 14.24 7.56 28.54
N PRO A 178 15.50 7.93 28.18
CA PRO A 178 15.80 8.48 26.87
C PRO A 178 15.56 7.46 25.74
N PHE A 179 15.68 7.93 24.50
CA PHE A 179 15.60 7.07 23.31
C PHE A 179 16.49 5.83 23.42
N THR A 180 15.95 4.68 23.06
CA THR A 180 16.73 3.45 22.90
C THR A 180 17.45 3.43 21.55
N LYS A 181 18.43 2.54 21.41
CA LYS A 181 19.10 2.31 20.12
C LYS A 181 18.11 1.83 19.04
N GLY A 182 17.15 0.97 19.42
CA GLY A 182 16.12 0.49 18.52
C GLY A 182 15.18 1.60 18.05
N GLU A 183 14.80 2.52 18.94
CA GLU A 183 13.97 3.70 18.57
C GLU A 183 14.69 4.61 17.57
N LEU A 184 15.98 4.86 17.77
CA LEU A 184 16.79 5.65 16.83
C LEU A 184 17.00 4.93 15.49
N ALA A 185 17.26 3.62 15.51
CA ALA A 185 17.40 2.81 14.30
C ALA A 185 16.10 2.77 13.48
N PHE A 186 14.95 2.67 14.17
CA PHE A 186 13.64 2.74 13.52
C PHE A 186 13.36 4.12 12.92
N LEU A 187 13.65 5.21 13.64
CA LEU A 187 13.52 6.56 13.09
C LEU A 187 14.40 6.76 11.85
N HIS A 188 15.58 6.14 11.83
CA HIS A 188 16.44 6.14 10.65
C HIS A 188 15.81 5.36 9.47
N SER A 189 15.31 4.13 9.70
CA SER A 189 14.75 3.29 8.65
C SER A 189 13.40 3.79 8.10
N VAL A 190 12.56 4.37 8.96
CA VAL A 190 11.27 4.95 8.59
C VAL A 190 11.42 6.38 8.07
N GLY A 191 12.46 7.09 8.47
CA GLY A 191 12.80 8.41 7.95
C GLY A 191 12.89 8.41 6.42
N GLU A 192 13.45 7.39 5.78
CA GLU A 192 13.52 7.38 4.31
C GLU A 192 12.14 7.30 3.61
N ARG A 193 11.10 6.85 4.31
CA ARG A 193 9.80 6.50 3.73
C ARG A 193 8.65 7.38 4.21
N VAL A 194 8.70 7.85 5.45
CA VAL A 194 7.63 8.66 6.06
C VAL A 194 7.97 10.14 6.01
N GLU A 195 7.00 10.89 5.51
CA GLU A 195 7.11 12.32 5.25
C GLU A 195 7.00 13.18 6.51
N THR A 196 6.21 12.77 7.51
CA THR A 196 5.93 13.57 8.72
C THR A 196 6.01 12.70 9.95
N VAL A 197 6.81 13.11 10.94
CA VAL A 197 6.87 12.49 12.26
C VAL A 197 6.50 13.52 13.32
N VAL A 198 5.51 13.19 14.15
CA VAL A 198 5.07 13.96 15.32
C VAL A 198 5.49 13.19 16.56
N PHE A 199 6.21 13.83 17.48
CA PHE A 199 6.66 13.16 18.70
C PHE A 199 5.68 13.44 19.85
N ALA A 200 5.22 12.38 20.50
CA ALA A 200 4.47 12.46 21.75
C ALA A 200 5.35 11.95 22.90
N LEU A 201 5.54 12.80 23.92
CA LEU A 201 6.22 12.44 25.15
C LEU A 201 5.17 12.13 26.23
N THR A 202 4.93 10.85 26.50
CA THR A 202 3.86 10.37 27.38
C THR A 202 4.30 10.28 28.85
N LYS A 203 3.34 10.01 29.74
CA LYS A 203 3.54 9.80 31.19
C LYS A 203 4.16 11.01 31.91
N THR A 204 3.95 12.22 31.40
CA THR A 204 4.45 13.47 32.01
C THR A 204 3.88 13.72 33.41
N ASP A 205 2.77 13.07 33.76
CA ASP A 205 2.18 13.07 35.10
C ASP A 205 2.98 12.27 36.13
N GLN A 206 3.75 11.27 35.69
CA GLN A 206 4.49 10.35 36.58
C GLN A 206 5.91 10.83 36.86
N TYR A 207 6.54 11.51 35.89
CA TYR A 207 7.95 11.86 35.95
C TYR A 207 8.14 13.38 35.97
N ARG A 208 8.42 13.95 37.15
CA ARG A 208 8.57 15.42 37.30
C ARG A 208 9.73 16.02 36.49
N GLY A 209 10.77 15.22 36.21
CA GLY A 209 11.97 15.61 35.44
C GLY A 209 11.88 15.33 33.93
N TRP A 210 10.67 15.28 33.38
CA TRP A 210 10.48 14.97 31.96
C TRP A 210 11.06 16.03 31.02
N ARG A 211 11.27 17.27 31.49
CA ARG A 211 11.84 18.36 30.68
C ARG A 211 13.32 18.14 30.41
N GLU A 212 14.06 17.73 31.43
CA GLU A 212 15.47 17.36 31.30
C GLU A 212 15.63 16.13 30.39
N LEU A 213 14.71 15.18 30.48
CA LEU A 213 14.67 14.02 29.58
C LEU A 213 14.39 14.43 28.13
N LEU A 214 13.47 15.38 27.93
CA LEU A 214 13.18 15.92 26.60
C LEU A 214 14.42 16.58 25.98
N ASP A 215 15.18 17.34 26.75
CA ASP A 215 16.43 17.95 26.28
C ASP A 215 17.47 16.89 25.91
N ALA A 216 17.59 15.82 26.70
CA ALA A 216 18.44 14.67 26.37
C ALA A 216 17.98 13.96 25.08
N ASN A 217 16.67 13.78 24.88
CA ASN A 217 16.11 13.19 23.67
C ASN A 217 16.39 14.04 22.43
N LYS A 218 16.30 15.37 22.53
CA LYS A 218 16.67 16.29 21.43
C LYS A 218 18.16 16.21 21.09
N ALA A 219 19.02 16.07 22.08
CA ALA A 219 20.45 15.87 21.85
C ALA A 219 20.73 14.55 21.09
N LEU A 220 20.07 13.46 21.50
CA LEU A 220 20.17 12.16 20.83
C LEU A 220 19.67 12.20 19.38
N LEU A 221 18.55 12.89 19.12
CA LEU A 221 18.07 13.09 17.74
C LEU A 221 19.05 13.92 16.93
N SER A 222 19.62 14.98 17.50
CA SER A 222 20.61 15.82 16.79
C SER A 222 21.85 15.02 16.39
N GLU A 223 22.27 14.06 17.21
CA GLU A 223 23.44 13.22 16.94
C GLU A 223 23.14 12.07 15.97
N HIS A 224 22.04 11.34 16.18
CA HIS A 224 21.79 10.07 15.50
C HIS A 224 20.70 10.12 14.43
N ALA A 225 19.82 11.12 14.46
CA ALA A 225 18.78 11.32 13.46
C ALA A 225 18.59 12.82 13.14
N PRO A 226 19.61 13.49 12.54
CA PRO A 226 19.66 14.96 12.43
C PRO A 226 18.46 15.60 11.74
N ARG A 227 17.77 14.84 10.88
CA ARG A 227 16.50 15.27 10.27
C ARG A 227 15.45 15.68 11.30
N PHE A 228 15.42 15.00 12.44
CA PHE A 228 14.44 15.23 13.51
C PHE A 228 15.00 16.09 14.65
N ALA A 229 16.17 16.73 14.48
CA ALA A 229 16.80 17.54 15.52
C ALA A 229 15.89 18.68 16.02
N ASP A 230 15.20 19.34 15.09
CA ASP A 230 14.28 20.45 15.39
C ASP A 230 12.82 19.99 15.60
N ALA A 231 12.60 18.69 15.79
CA ALA A 231 11.24 18.16 15.92
C ALA A 231 10.55 18.66 17.19
N VAL A 232 9.26 18.98 17.05
CA VAL A 232 8.42 19.39 18.17
C VAL A 232 7.93 18.16 18.92
N PHE A 233 8.18 18.13 20.23
CA PHE A 233 7.63 17.12 21.12
C PHE A 233 6.39 17.67 21.82
N HIS A 234 5.32 16.88 21.79
CA HIS A 234 4.08 17.16 22.49
C HIS A 234 4.08 16.41 23.82
N PRO A 235 4.28 17.10 24.97
CA PRO A 235 4.17 16.48 26.27
C PRO A 235 2.71 16.17 26.57
N VAL A 236 2.42 14.91 26.87
CA VAL A 236 1.05 14.42 27.07
C VAL A 236 0.92 13.52 28.30
N SER A 237 -0.28 13.49 28.87
CA SER A 237 -0.70 12.56 29.92
C SER A 237 -2.09 12.03 29.63
N ALA A 238 -2.16 10.80 29.12
CA ALA A 238 -3.43 10.08 28.93
C ALA A 238 -4.18 9.91 30.25
N ARG A 239 -3.46 9.71 31.37
CA ARG A 239 -4.04 9.57 32.71
C ARG A 239 -4.73 10.85 33.17
N MET A 240 -4.10 12.01 33.02
CA MET A 240 -4.75 13.29 33.37
C MET A 240 -6.00 13.53 32.52
N PHE A 241 -5.95 13.19 31.23
CA PHE A 241 -7.11 13.29 30.35
C PHE A 241 -8.27 12.39 30.80
N GLU A 242 -7.98 11.14 31.17
CA GLU A 242 -8.99 10.21 31.69
C GLU A 242 -9.57 10.68 33.03
N MET A 243 -8.71 11.16 33.95
CA MET A 243 -9.15 11.73 35.23
C MET A 243 -10.07 12.93 35.06
N ALA A 244 -9.92 13.70 33.98
CA ALA A 244 -10.81 14.82 33.69
C ALA A 244 -12.27 14.39 33.46
N GLY A 245 -12.50 13.18 32.95
CA GLY A 245 -13.85 12.61 32.81
C GLY A 245 -14.50 12.25 34.16
N LYS A 246 -13.69 12.05 35.20
CA LYS A 246 -14.11 11.69 36.57
C LYS A 246 -13.97 12.86 37.56
N ALA A 247 -13.70 14.07 37.06
CA ALA A 247 -13.42 15.22 37.91
C ALA A 247 -14.66 15.69 38.69
N PRO A 248 -14.48 16.21 39.91
CA PRO A 248 -15.60 16.55 40.80
C PRO A 248 -16.39 17.79 40.33
N ASN A 249 -15.79 18.65 39.50
CA ASN A 249 -16.44 19.84 38.96
C ASN A 249 -15.88 20.20 37.56
N PRO A 250 -16.58 21.06 36.79
CA PRO A 250 -16.17 21.43 35.44
C PRO A 250 -14.81 22.14 35.36
N ASP A 251 -14.46 22.97 36.35
CA ASP A 251 -13.19 23.71 36.36
C ASP A 251 -11.99 22.78 36.54
N ALA A 252 -12.09 21.80 37.45
CA ALA A 252 -11.09 20.76 37.63
C ALA A 252 -10.99 19.87 36.37
N ALA A 253 -12.12 19.56 35.73
CA ALA A 253 -12.14 18.83 34.47
C ALA A 253 -11.41 19.61 33.35
N ALA A 254 -11.67 20.92 33.24
CA ALA A 254 -11.04 21.79 32.26
C ALA A 254 -9.52 21.89 32.50
N MET A 255 -9.11 22.11 33.75
CA MET A 255 -7.70 22.15 34.14
C MET A 255 -6.97 20.83 33.80
N LEU A 256 -7.58 19.68 34.10
CA LEU A 256 -6.98 18.38 33.80
C LEU A 256 -6.87 18.13 32.29
N ARG A 257 -7.88 18.50 31.49
CA ARG A 257 -7.81 18.41 30.02
C ARG A 257 -6.70 19.31 29.46
N GLU A 258 -6.60 20.54 29.93
CA GLU A 258 -5.56 21.47 29.50
C GLU A 258 -4.16 20.94 29.85
N ARG A 259 -3.94 20.52 31.11
CA ARG A 259 -2.65 19.99 31.57
C ARG A 259 -2.28 18.64 30.95
N SER A 260 -3.25 17.88 30.46
CA SER A 260 -3.00 16.61 29.78
C SER A 260 -2.26 16.76 28.44
N GLY A 261 -2.28 17.94 27.82
CA GLY A 261 -1.64 18.18 26.51
C GLY A 261 -2.33 17.52 25.31
N ILE A 262 -3.38 16.70 25.51
CA ILE A 262 -4.03 15.93 24.44
C ILE A 262 -4.67 16.83 23.38
N ALA A 263 -5.33 17.91 23.79
CA ALA A 263 -5.96 18.86 22.86
C ALA A 263 -4.93 19.54 21.93
N ALA A 264 -3.75 19.88 22.47
CA ALA A 264 -2.66 20.45 21.69
C ALA A 264 -2.09 19.44 20.68
N LEU A 265 -1.97 18.17 21.07
CA LEU A 265 -1.56 17.10 20.16
C LEU A 265 -2.61 16.84 19.07
N GLN A 266 -3.91 16.80 19.42
CA GLN A 266 -4.99 16.66 18.43
C GLN A 266 -4.96 17.79 17.40
N ALA A 267 -4.79 19.04 17.85
CA ALA A 267 -4.69 20.20 16.96
C ALA A 267 -3.47 20.10 16.02
N ALA A 268 -2.30 19.72 16.56
CA ALA A 268 -1.09 19.55 15.77
C ALA A 268 -1.22 18.44 14.73
N LEU A 269 -1.80 17.28 15.10
CA LEU A 269 -2.08 16.20 14.16
C LEU A 269 -3.05 16.65 13.07
N GLN A 270 -4.15 17.32 13.43
CA GLN A 270 -5.11 17.82 12.44
C GLN A 270 -4.47 18.83 11.48
N GLU A 271 -3.70 19.78 11.98
CA GLU A 271 -3.05 20.80 11.14
C GLU A 271 -2.02 20.17 10.19
N LEU A 272 -1.15 19.31 10.69
CA LEU A 272 -0.09 18.68 9.89
C LEU A 272 -0.65 17.71 8.85
N VAL A 273 -1.61 16.89 9.26
CA VAL A 273 -2.19 15.83 8.41
C VAL A 273 -3.12 16.42 7.35
N VAL A 274 -3.99 17.36 7.72
CA VAL A 274 -4.88 18.05 6.75
C VAL A 274 -4.07 18.96 5.83
N GLY A 275 -3.07 19.67 6.37
CA GLY A 275 -2.17 20.51 5.57
C GLY A 275 -1.40 19.70 4.53
N ARG A 276 -0.81 18.56 4.91
CA ARG A 276 -0.10 17.64 4.00
C ARG A 276 -1.04 17.01 2.99
N ALA A 277 -2.20 16.48 3.42
CA ALA A 277 -3.18 15.90 2.52
C ALA A 277 -3.66 16.92 1.46
N SER A 278 -3.91 18.17 1.89
CA SER A 278 -4.19 19.26 0.96
C SER A 278 -3.04 19.52 0.00
N MET A 279 -1.79 19.57 0.49
CA MET A 279 -0.62 19.77 -0.37
C MET A 279 -0.37 18.62 -1.35
N LEU A 280 -0.64 17.37 -0.95
CA LEU A 280 -0.59 16.18 -1.80
C LEU A 280 -1.65 16.26 -2.91
N ALA A 281 -2.88 16.65 -2.58
CA ALA A 281 -3.94 16.86 -3.56
C ALA A 281 -3.57 17.98 -4.56
N GLU A 282 -3.01 19.09 -4.07
CA GLU A 282 -2.53 20.17 -4.94
C GLU A 282 -1.35 19.72 -5.81
N ALA A 283 -0.42 18.91 -5.29
CA ALA A 283 0.68 18.35 -6.06
C ALA A 283 0.20 17.37 -7.14
N ASN A 284 -0.79 16.52 -6.84
CA ASN A 284 -1.42 15.63 -7.80
C ASN A 284 -2.14 16.41 -8.90
N ALA A 285 -2.87 17.47 -8.53
CA ALA A 285 -3.50 18.37 -9.48
C ALA A 285 -2.46 19.07 -10.38
N LEU A 286 -1.34 19.55 -9.82
CA LEU A 286 -0.25 20.13 -10.62
C LEU A 286 0.39 19.11 -11.56
N ARG A 287 0.58 17.85 -11.16
CA ARG A 287 1.08 16.78 -12.06
C ARG A 287 0.09 16.49 -13.18
N ALA A 288 -1.20 16.45 -12.86
CA ALA A 288 -2.28 16.31 -13.85
C ALA A 288 -2.29 17.50 -14.82
N LEU A 289 -2.09 18.72 -14.33
CA LEU A 289 -1.94 19.91 -15.17
C LEU A 289 -0.69 19.85 -16.05
N THR A 290 0.49 19.46 -15.53
CA THR A 290 1.69 19.28 -16.35
C THR A 290 1.45 18.24 -17.45
N THR A 291 0.76 17.15 -17.12
CA THR A 291 0.35 16.08 -18.06
C THR A 291 -0.51 16.65 -19.20
N VAL A 292 -1.55 17.41 -18.87
CA VAL A 292 -2.46 18.01 -19.86
C VAL A 292 -1.78 19.11 -20.69
N LEU A 293 -1.02 19.98 -20.04
CA LEU A 293 -0.29 21.07 -20.71
C LEU A 293 0.80 20.53 -21.65
N ALA A 294 1.45 19.43 -21.29
CA ALA A 294 2.42 18.77 -22.17
C ALA A 294 1.75 18.24 -23.45
N GLU A 295 0.57 17.64 -23.35
CA GLU A 295 -0.18 17.22 -24.52
C GLU A 295 -0.55 18.41 -25.43
N PHE A 296 -1.05 19.50 -24.86
CA PHE A 296 -1.39 20.68 -25.67
C PHE A 296 -0.17 21.35 -26.28
N ASP A 297 0.98 21.36 -25.62
CA ASP A 297 2.22 21.88 -26.21
C ASP A 297 2.63 21.07 -27.45
N VAL A 298 2.48 19.74 -27.40
CA VAL A 298 2.72 18.85 -28.56
C VAL A 298 1.72 19.12 -29.67
N ARG A 299 0.42 19.25 -29.36
CA ARG A 299 -0.61 19.55 -30.37
C ARG A 299 -0.35 20.90 -31.06
N LEU A 300 -0.11 21.96 -30.28
CA LEU A 300 0.20 23.29 -30.82
C LEU A 300 1.54 23.31 -31.56
N ALA A 301 2.52 22.50 -31.17
CA ALA A 301 3.76 22.32 -31.95
C ALA A 301 3.47 21.68 -33.30
N GLY A 302 2.54 20.72 -33.36
CA GLY A 302 2.04 20.14 -34.62
C GLY A 302 1.36 21.17 -35.51
N GLU A 303 0.40 21.93 -34.96
CA GLU A 303 -0.29 23.01 -35.69
C GLU A 303 0.70 24.09 -36.18
N GLN A 304 1.66 24.49 -35.35
CA GLN A 304 2.69 25.46 -35.73
C GLN A 304 3.56 24.93 -36.87
N ARG A 305 3.99 23.66 -36.78
CA ARG A 305 4.73 23.01 -37.87
C ARG A 305 3.89 23.02 -39.13
N ALA A 306 2.66 22.52 -39.09
CA ALA A 306 1.75 22.50 -40.23
C ALA A 306 1.55 23.87 -40.90
N LEU A 307 1.44 24.94 -40.13
CA LEU A 307 1.31 26.32 -40.62
C LEU A 307 2.61 26.91 -41.20
N SER A 308 3.77 26.31 -40.87
CA SER A 308 5.10 26.72 -41.34
C SER A 308 5.68 25.82 -42.44
N THR A 309 5.14 24.60 -42.58
CA THR A 309 5.60 23.55 -43.49
C THR A 309 5.22 23.86 -44.94
N GLY A 310 6.19 23.71 -45.84
CA GLY A 310 6.01 23.86 -47.29
C GLY A 310 5.57 22.56 -47.97
N GLU A 311 5.22 22.64 -49.25
CA GLU A 311 4.69 21.49 -50.01
C GLU A 311 5.71 20.33 -50.19
N GLU A 312 7.00 20.63 -50.29
CA GLU A 312 8.08 19.62 -50.34
C GLU A 312 8.21 18.83 -49.02
N GLU A 313 8.04 19.50 -47.89
CA GLU A 313 8.17 18.91 -46.56
C GLU A 313 6.92 18.09 -46.19
N ALA A 314 5.75 18.45 -46.74
CA ALA A 314 4.53 17.65 -46.70
C ALA A 314 4.69 16.30 -47.44
N GLU A 315 5.36 16.28 -48.60
CA GLU A 315 5.65 15.04 -49.32
C GLU A 315 6.60 14.11 -48.54
N VAL A 316 7.58 14.66 -47.83
CA VAL A 316 8.45 13.89 -46.93
C VAL A 316 7.65 13.24 -45.80
N LEU A 317 6.68 13.96 -45.21
CA LEU A 317 5.78 13.41 -44.20
C LEU A 317 4.88 12.31 -44.76
N ARG A 318 4.36 12.45 -45.99
CA ARG A 318 3.58 11.40 -46.68
C ARG A 318 4.40 10.14 -46.92
N ALA A 319 5.63 10.28 -47.41
CA ALA A 319 6.56 9.17 -47.60
C ALA A 319 6.88 8.49 -46.26
N ARG A 320 7.09 9.27 -45.19
CA ARG A 320 7.34 8.74 -43.84
C ARG A 320 6.13 8.02 -43.24
N ARG A 321 4.91 8.52 -43.47
CA ARG A 321 3.67 7.83 -43.09
C ARG A 321 3.58 6.46 -43.76
N GLU A 322 3.84 6.39 -45.05
CA GLU A 322 3.79 5.13 -45.81
C GLU A 322 4.86 4.14 -45.32
N GLU A 323 6.07 4.65 -45.07
CA GLU A 323 7.14 3.86 -44.44
C GLU A 323 6.70 3.33 -43.06
N LEU A 324 6.16 4.18 -42.19
CA LEU A 324 5.70 3.77 -40.86
C LEU A 324 4.52 2.79 -40.90
N ASN A 325 3.61 2.93 -41.87
CA ASN A 325 2.52 1.96 -42.07
C ASN A 325 3.06 0.60 -42.55
N SER A 326 4.08 0.60 -43.42
CA SER A 326 4.77 -0.61 -43.87
C SER A 326 5.59 -1.25 -42.74
N GLN A 327 6.22 -0.43 -41.90
CA GLN A 327 6.94 -0.86 -40.70
C GLN A 327 5.96 -1.42 -39.68
N ARG A 328 4.83 -0.77 -39.37
CA ARG A 328 3.79 -1.33 -38.48
C ARG A 328 3.36 -2.73 -38.92
N ARG A 329 3.08 -2.92 -40.23
CA ARG A 329 2.69 -4.24 -40.77
C ARG A 329 3.79 -5.30 -40.65
N SER A 330 5.07 -4.92 -40.70
CA SER A 330 6.20 -5.86 -40.65
C SER A 330 6.83 -6.02 -39.26
N SER A 331 6.77 -5.00 -38.40
CA SER A 331 7.44 -4.86 -37.11
C SER A 331 6.55 -5.14 -35.91
N THR A 332 5.21 -5.15 -36.05
CA THR A 332 4.29 -5.55 -34.97
C THR A 332 4.64 -6.93 -34.42
N ARG A 333 5.03 -7.85 -35.30
CA ARG A 333 5.49 -9.18 -34.90
C ARG A 333 6.84 -9.15 -34.18
N GLY A 334 7.72 -8.21 -34.53
CA GLY A 334 9.08 -8.09 -33.98
C GLY A 334 9.12 -7.59 -32.55
N TRP A 335 8.40 -6.50 -32.24
CA TRP A 335 8.36 -6.01 -30.86
C TRP A 335 7.51 -6.89 -29.95
N GLN A 336 6.46 -7.55 -30.45
CA GLN A 336 5.69 -8.52 -29.66
C GLN A 336 6.56 -9.70 -29.25
N LEU A 337 7.40 -10.20 -30.17
CA LEU A 337 8.39 -11.24 -29.86
C LEU A 337 9.42 -10.75 -28.83
N LYS A 338 9.86 -9.50 -28.93
CA LYS A 338 10.81 -8.90 -27.98
C LYS A 338 10.20 -8.70 -26.59
N LEU A 339 9.01 -8.11 -26.50
CA LEU A 339 8.25 -7.92 -25.25
C LEU A 339 8.03 -9.27 -24.57
N ARG A 340 7.55 -10.27 -25.32
CA ARG A 340 7.42 -11.64 -24.82
C ARG A 340 8.76 -12.19 -24.33
N GLY A 341 9.85 -11.97 -25.07
CA GLY A 341 11.20 -12.36 -24.66
C GLY A 341 11.63 -11.74 -23.32
N GLU A 342 11.41 -10.44 -23.14
CA GLU A 342 11.74 -9.72 -21.89
C GLU A 342 10.83 -10.15 -20.72
N VAL A 343 9.53 -10.38 -20.96
CA VAL A 343 8.62 -10.94 -19.94
C VAL A 343 9.04 -12.35 -19.54
N GLN A 344 9.40 -13.22 -20.49
CA GLN A 344 9.88 -14.57 -20.16
C GLN A 344 11.21 -14.51 -19.40
N ARG A 345 12.12 -13.59 -19.73
CA ARG A 345 13.34 -13.37 -18.94
C ARG A 345 13.00 -12.96 -17.51
N ALA A 346 12.12 -11.96 -17.34
CA ALA A 346 11.67 -11.51 -16.03
C ALA A 346 11.03 -12.65 -15.22
N ARG A 347 10.24 -13.51 -15.87
CA ARG A 347 9.64 -14.70 -15.25
C ARG A 347 10.69 -15.66 -14.70
N VAL A 348 11.70 -15.99 -15.50
CA VAL A 348 12.79 -16.90 -15.10
C VAL A 348 13.59 -16.30 -13.95
N GLU A 349 13.92 -15.02 -14.02
CA GLU A 349 14.63 -14.30 -12.95
C GLU A 349 13.83 -14.29 -11.65
N CYS A 350 12.53 -14.00 -11.70
CA CYS A 350 11.67 -13.99 -10.52
C CYS A 350 11.56 -15.39 -9.91
N ALA A 351 11.32 -16.44 -10.72
CA ALA A 351 11.24 -17.82 -10.23
C ALA A 351 12.55 -18.28 -9.55
N HIS A 352 13.70 -17.88 -10.10
CA HIS A 352 15.00 -18.14 -9.46
C HIS A 352 15.12 -17.44 -8.11
N GLU A 353 14.68 -16.19 -8.00
CA GLU A 353 14.75 -15.44 -6.75
C GLU A 353 13.77 -15.98 -5.70
N VAL A 354 12.54 -16.32 -6.08
CA VAL A 354 11.58 -17.05 -5.22
C VAL A 354 12.23 -18.30 -4.66
N SER A 355 12.80 -19.13 -5.54
CA SER A 355 13.46 -20.38 -5.17
C SER A 355 14.69 -20.16 -4.27
N ARG A 356 15.38 -19.03 -4.39
CA ARG A 356 16.53 -18.67 -3.55
C ARG A 356 16.05 -18.27 -2.15
N GLN A 357 15.18 -17.27 -2.05
CA GLN A 357 14.72 -16.76 -0.75
C GLN A 357 14.03 -17.84 0.06
N MET A 358 13.25 -18.70 -0.60
CA MET A 358 12.54 -19.78 0.07
C MET A 358 13.48 -20.86 0.63
N ARG A 359 14.60 -21.14 -0.05
CA ARG A 359 15.66 -22.01 0.48
C ARG A 359 16.41 -21.37 1.65
N ASP A 360 16.66 -20.07 1.58
CA ASP A 360 17.36 -19.33 2.64
C ASP A 360 16.52 -19.34 3.93
N VAL A 361 15.21 -19.08 3.83
CA VAL A 361 14.26 -19.20 4.96
C VAL A 361 14.25 -20.63 5.52
N GLN A 362 14.11 -21.64 4.66
CA GLN A 362 14.10 -23.04 5.09
C GLN A 362 15.37 -23.44 5.85
N SER A 363 16.54 -23.01 5.33
CA SER A 363 17.84 -23.30 5.93
C SER A 363 17.96 -22.65 7.31
N TRP A 364 17.57 -21.37 7.42
CA TRP A 364 17.62 -20.62 8.67
C TRP A 364 16.75 -21.27 9.75
N PHE A 365 15.48 -21.57 9.45
CA PHE A 365 14.59 -22.23 10.41
C PHE A 365 15.02 -23.65 10.75
N ARG A 366 15.58 -24.42 9.81
CA ARG A 366 16.13 -25.75 10.12
C ARG A 366 17.25 -25.68 11.16
N GLN A 367 18.15 -24.70 11.04
CA GLN A 367 19.22 -24.46 12.02
C GLN A 367 18.66 -23.96 13.36
N ALA A 368 17.66 -23.09 13.33
CA ALA A 368 16.99 -22.62 14.56
C ALA A 368 16.33 -23.79 15.33
N ILE A 369 15.65 -24.71 14.63
CA ILE A 369 15.03 -25.90 15.24
C ILE A 369 16.09 -26.79 15.94
N ASP A 370 17.29 -26.90 15.37
CA ASP A 370 18.35 -27.73 15.96
C ASP A 370 18.75 -27.28 17.36
N VAL A 371 18.81 -25.96 17.60
CA VAL A 371 19.27 -25.38 18.87
C VAL A 371 18.11 -24.97 19.80
N ALA A 372 16.88 -24.85 19.30
CA ALA A 372 15.72 -24.39 20.06
C ALA A 372 15.32 -25.30 21.25
N ASP A 373 14.80 -24.67 22.31
CA ASP A 373 14.15 -25.30 23.47
C ASP A 373 12.61 -25.37 23.29
N ARG A 374 11.90 -25.93 24.28
CA ARG A 374 10.44 -26.17 24.17
C ARG A 374 9.62 -24.88 23.99
N GLU A 375 10.03 -23.78 24.63
CA GLU A 375 9.30 -22.51 24.53
C GLU A 375 9.56 -21.83 23.18
N ALA A 376 10.80 -21.87 22.69
CA ALA A 376 11.16 -21.38 21.37
C ALA A 376 10.49 -22.19 20.23
N LEU A 377 10.38 -23.52 20.38
CA LEU A 377 9.69 -24.36 19.39
C LEU A 377 8.18 -24.05 19.31
N ALA A 378 7.55 -23.64 20.41
CA ALA A 378 6.13 -23.26 20.42
C ALA A 378 5.86 -21.96 19.64
N LYS A 379 6.81 -21.01 19.65
CA LYS A 379 6.71 -19.71 18.92
C LYS A 379 7.17 -19.80 17.46
N LEU A 380 7.68 -20.95 17.02
CA LEU A 380 8.28 -21.12 15.70
C LEU A 380 7.31 -20.98 14.53
N PRO A 381 6.05 -21.49 14.59
CA PRO A 381 5.09 -21.32 13.51
C PRO A 381 4.79 -19.85 13.20
N GLU A 382 4.62 -19.01 14.23
CA GLU A 382 4.40 -17.56 14.07
C GLU A 382 5.60 -16.86 13.42
N GLN A 383 6.82 -17.26 13.80
CA GLN A 383 8.04 -16.72 13.20
C GLN A 383 8.18 -17.11 11.73
N VAL A 384 7.83 -18.35 11.36
CA VAL A 384 7.85 -18.81 9.95
C VAL A 384 6.85 -18.01 9.13
N ASP A 385 5.64 -17.81 9.63
CA ASP A 385 4.63 -17.02 8.93
C ASP A 385 5.11 -15.57 8.69
N ALA A 386 5.65 -14.91 9.72
CA ALA A 386 6.19 -13.56 9.57
C ALA A 386 7.34 -13.49 8.56
N ALA A 387 8.27 -14.46 8.57
CA ALA A 387 9.35 -14.52 7.60
C ALA A 387 8.85 -14.70 6.16
N LEU A 388 7.79 -15.50 5.97
CA LEU A 388 7.14 -15.67 4.67
C LEU A 388 6.46 -14.38 4.19
N GLN A 389 5.89 -13.57 5.09
CA GLN A 389 5.33 -12.25 4.75
C GLN A 389 6.42 -11.29 4.26
N VAL A 390 7.58 -11.26 4.91
CA VAL A 390 8.72 -10.43 4.49
C VAL A 390 9.20 -10.83 3.09
N VAL A 391 9.35 -12.13 2.85
CA VAL A 391 9.73 -12.66 1.54
C VAL A 391 8.69 -12.29 0.49
N SER A 392 7.39 -12.43 0.79
CA SER A 392 6.30 -12.01 -0.09
C SER A 392 6.37 -10.52 -0.45
N GLY A 393 6.61 -9.65 0.53
CA GLY A 393 6.76 -8.20 0.30
C GLY A 393 7.96 -7.85 -0.58
N ARG A 394 9.12 -8.49 -0.33
CA ARG A 394 10.34 -8.31 -1.15
C ARG A 394 10.14 -8.81 -2.58
N LEU A 395 9.50 -9.96 -2.76
CA LEU A 395 9.20 -10.51 -4.08
C LEU A 395 8.19 -9.65 -4.86
N SER A 396 7.22 -9.06 -4.16
CA SER A 396 6.27 -8.11 -4.77
C SER A 396 7.00 -6.86 -5.27
N ALA A 397 7.91 -6.30 -4.47
CA ALA A 397 8.72 -5.14 -4.87
C ALA A 397 9.66 -5.47 -6.04
N LEU A 398 10.27 -6.65 -6.03
CA LEU A 398 11.09 -7.13 -7.14
C LEU A 398 10.28 -7.26 -8.42
N LEU A 399 9.10 -7.91 -8.37
CA LEU A 399 8.21 -8.07 -9.52
C LEU A 399 7.84 -6.71 -10.12
N ALA A 400 7.48 -5.74 -9.29
CA ALA A 400 7.18 -4.37 -9.73
C ALA A 400 8.39 -3.71 -10.42
N SER A 401 9.58 -3.82 -9.84
CA SER A 401 10.81 -3.29 -10.43
C SER A 401 11.12 -3.94 -11.79
N ARG A 402 10.93 -5.26 -11.91
CA ARG A 402 11.19 -5.99 -13.17
C ARG A 402 10.17 -5.63 -14.25
N LEU A 403 8.89 -5.52 -13.90
CA LEU A 403 7.86 -5.05 -14.83
C LEU A 403 8.14 -3.63 -15.34
N SER A 404 8.62 -2.74 -14.47
CA SER A 404 9.08 -1.40 -14.89
C SER A 404 10.22 -1.48 -15.88
N GLN A 405 11.22 -2.33 -15.62
CA GLN A 405 12.37 -2.52 -16.51
C GLN A 405 11.97 -3.10 -17.88
N VAL A 406 11.07 -4.08 -17.90
CA VAL A 406 10.51 -4.64 -19.15
C VAL A 406 9.80 -3.56 -19.96
N THR A 407 9.03 -2.71 -19.28
CA THR A 407 8.33 -1.58 -19.88
C THR A 407 9.31 -0.57 -20.48
N ASP A 408 10.31 -0.12 -19.72
CA ASP A 408 11.29 0.85 -20.20
C ASP A 408 12.11 0.32 -21.37
N THR A 409 12.57 -0.94 -21.31
CA THR A 409 13.37 -1.56 -22.37
C THR A 409 12.57 -1.78 -23.65
N SER A 410 11.28 -2.11 -23.54
CA SER A 410 10.40 -2.32 -24.70
C SER A 410 9.97 -1.01 -25.33
N LEU A 411 9.77 0.04 -24.52
CA LEU A 411 9.31 1.35 -24.95
C LEU A 411 10.43 2.22 -25.57
N ALA A 412 11.67 2.11 -25.08
CA ALA A 412 12.78 2.97 -25.50
C ALA A 412 13.19 2.83 -26.98
N GLU A 413 12.90 1.70 -27.63
CA GLU A 413 13.21 1.50 -29.06
C GLU A 413 12.07 1.90 -29.99
N LEU A 414 10.84 1.96 -29.49
CA LEU A 414 9.65 2.16 -30.32
C LEU A 414 9.22 3.62 -30.40
N PHE A 415 9.62 4.44 -29.43
CA PHE A 415 9.15 5.82 -29.29
C PHE A 415 10.29 6.76 -28.96
N SER A 416 10.20 8.00 -29.47
CA SER A 416 11.09 9.07 -29.02
C SER A 416 10.80 9.43 -27.55
N PRO A 417 11.74 10.08 -26.84
CA PRO A 417 11.50 10.53 -25.47
C PRO A 417 10.24 11.40 -25.31
N ASP A 418 9.91 12.19 -26.34
CA ASP A 418 8.73 13.07 -26.36
C ASP A 418 7.43 12.28 -26.58
N GLU A 419 7.45 11.27 -27.45
CA GLU A 419 6.30 10.38 -27.68
C GLU A 419 6.01 9.51 -26.45
N LEU A 420 7.06 9.06 -25.75
CA LEU A 420 6.91 8.35 -24.48
C LEU A 420 6.27 9.22 -23.40
N ALA A 421 6.59 10.51 -23.37
CA ALA A 421 5.95 11.44 -22.44
C ALA A 421 4.45 11.54 -22.71
N VAL A 422 4.03 11.64 -23.98
CA VAL A 422 2.61 11.70 -24.38
C VAL A 422 1.89 10.38 -24.09
N ILE A 423 2.47 9.23 -24.46
CA ILE A 423 1.86 7.92 -24.23
C ILE A 423 1.71 7.66 -22.73
N ARG A 424 2.77 7.91 -21.92
CA ARG A 424 2.70 7.82 -20.46
C ARG A 424 1.62 8.74 -19.89
N SER A 425 1.47 9.94 -20.44
CA SER A 425 0.44 10.90 -20.03
C SER A 425 -0.99 10.43 -20.35
N GLN A 426 -1.19 9.72 -21.46
CA GLN A 426 -2.49 9.19 -21.88
C GLN A 426 -2.84 7.91 -21.13
N PHE A 427 -1.85 7.05 -20.85
CA PHE A 427 -2.03 5.90 -19.94
C PHE A 427 -2.44 6.35 -18.55
N ALA A 428 -1.76 7.37 -18.00
CA ALA A 428 -2.10 7.95 -16.70
C ALA A 428 -3.51 8.58 -16.65
N ARG A 429 -4.12 8.87 -17.81
CA ARG A 429 -5.48 9.43 -17.97
C ARG A 429 -6.54 8.37 -18.30
N GLY A 430 -6.13 7.15 -18.65
CA GLY A 430 -7.05 6.04 -18.88
C GLY A 430 -7.74 5.59 -17.59
N PRO A 431 -8.86 4.86 -17.68
CA PRO A 431 -9.49 4.26 -16.52
C PRO A 431 -8.53 3.23 -15.90
N HIS A 432 -7.71 3.68 -14.96
CA HIS A 432 -7.10 2.79 -14.00
C HIS A 432 -8.22 2.32 -13.08
N GLN A 433 -8.83 1.19 -13.42
CA GLN A 433 -9.41 0.38 -12.36
C GLN A 433 -8.24 0.07 -11.42
N PRO A 434 -8.29 0.46 -10.13
CA PRO A 434 -7.39 -0.16 -9.18
C PRO A 434 -7.52 -1.66 -9.38
N VAL A 435 -6.40 -2.35 -9.55
CA VAL A 435 -6.40 -3.81 -9.59
C VAL A 435 -6.83 -4.24 -8.19
N VAL A 436 -8.14 -4.36 -8.02
CA VAL A 436 -8.75 -5.10 -6.95
C VAL A 436 -8.50 -6.54 -7.33
N LEU A 437 -7.58 -7.18 -6.61
CA LEU A 437 -7.55 -8.63 -6.56
C LEU A 437 -8.96 -9.07 -6.14
N ARG A 438 -9.74 -9.57 -7.09
CA ARG A 438 -10.99 -10.29 -6.80
C ARG A 438 -10.63 -11.74 -6.53
N PRO A 439 -11.16 -12.35 -5.46
CA PRO A 439 -11.11 -13.79 -5.29
C PRO A 439 -12.21 -14.41 -6.18
N PRO A 440 -12.06 -15.67 -6.62
CA PRO A 440 -13.10 -16.32 -7.39
C PRO A 440 -14.32 -16.67 -6.52
N ASP A 441 -15.51 -16.49 -7.11
CA ASP A 441 -16.82 -16.79 -6.52
C ASP A 441 -16.98 -18.26 -6.11
N LYS A 442 -17.75 -18.46 -5.03
CA LYS A 442 -18.08 -19.74 -4.38
C LYS A 442 -18.81 -20.73 -5.30
N ARG A 443 -18.54 -22.03 -5.13
CA ARG A 443 -19.41 -23.12 -5.64
C ARG A 443 -19.45 -24.35 -4.70
N PRO A 444 -20.50 -25.19 -4.81
CA PRO A 444 -21.26 -25.77 -3.71
C PRO A 444 -20.73 -27.13 -3.23
N PRO A 445 -21.28 -27.68 -2.12
CA PRO A 445 -20.67 -28.76 -1.34
C PRO A 445 -20.69 -30.10 -2.08
N THR A 446 -19.62 -30.89 -1.92
CA THR A 446 -19.47 -32.22 -2.52
C THR A 446 -19.32 -33.30 -1.45
N ALA A 447 -19.60 -34.55 -1.84
CA ALA A 447 -20.01 -35.71 -1.04
C ALA A 447 -19.13 -36.16 0.14
N GLU A 448 -17.97 -35.54 0.38
CA GLU A 448 -17.13 -35.83 1.54
C GLU A 448 -17.76 -35.34 2.85
N ASP A 449 -18.51 -34.22 2.79
CA ASP A 449 -19.32 -33.72 3.92
C ASP A 449 -20.39 -34.73 4.36
N LYS A 450 -20.84 -35.62 3.46
CA LYS A 450 -21.82 -36.66 3.79
C LYS A 450 -21.18 -37.93 4.34
N LEU A 451 -19.90 -38.17 4.07
CA LEU A 451 -19.14 -39.32 4.58
C LEU A 451 -18.56 -39.06 5.97
N LEU A 452 -18.20 -37.81 6.29
CA LEU A 452 -17.83 -37.40 7.65
C LEU A 452 -19.01 -37.56 8.64
N VAL A 453 -20.24 -37.28 8.22
CA VAL A 453 -21.46 -37.53 9.02
C VAL A 453 -21.73 -39.03 9.17
N PHE A 454 -21.41 -39.85 8.17
CA PHE A 454 -21.63 -41.30 8.24
C PHE A 454 -20.62 -42.01 9.16
N MET A 455 -19.36 -41.57 9.18
CA MET A 455 -18.35 -42.09 10.13
C MET A 455 -18.55 -41.55 11.56
N GLY A 456 -19.19 -40.39 11.71
CA GLY A 456 -19.62 -39.86 13.01
C GLY A 456 -20.77 -40.64 13.67
N VAL A 457 -21.52 -41.46 12.91
CA VAL A 457 -22.61 -42.29 13.44
C VAL A 457 -22.19 -43.74 13.72
N SER A 458 -21.06 -44.23 13.16
CA SER A 458 -20.61 -45.62 13.38
C SER A 458 -19.45 -45.80 14.36
N GLY A 459 -18.94 -44.72 14.97
CA GLY A 459 -17.87 -44.78 15.99
C GLY A 459 -18.36 -45.13 17.40
N GLY A 460 -19.69 -45.13 17.63
CA GLY A 460 -20.30 -45.42 18.92
C GLY A 460 -21.24 -46.61 18.86
N LEU A 461 -20.72 -47.83 18.69
CA LEU A 461 -21.28 -49.11 19.19
C LEU A 461 -20.50 -50.29 18.60
N GLY A 462 -19.85 -51.10 19.46
CA GLY A 462 -19.56 -52.50 19.11
C GLY A 462 -18.13 -52.98 19.32
N ALA A 463 -17.72 -53.14 20.58
CA ALA A 463 -16.82 -54.25 20.90
C ALA A 463 -17.57 -55.56 20.63
N GLY A 464 -17.33 -56.18 19.48
CA GLY A 464 -17.85 -57.52 19.20
C GLY A 464 -18.11 -57.82 17.73
N ARG A 465 -17.04 -58.11 16.98
CA ARG A 465 -17.00 -59.17 15.96
C ARG A 465 -15.65 -59.19 15.24
N LEU A 466 -14.67 -59.79 15.90
CA LEU A 466 -13.66 -60.55 15.17
C LEU A 466 -14.38 -61.66 14.40
N ALA A 467 -14.12 -61.76 13.10
CA ALA A 467 -14.00 -62.98 12.28
C ALA A 467 -14.65 -62.82 10.89
N VAL A 468 -13.75 -62.75 9.89
CA VAL A 468 -13.86 -63.42 8.57
C VAL A 468 -14.92 -62.86 7.58
N LEU A 469 -14.42 -62.17 6.54
CA LEU A 469 -14.58 -62.43 5.08
C LEU A 469 -15.84 -63.23 4.60
N PRO A 470 -16.21 -63.20 3.29
CA PRO A 470 -16.24 -62.14 2.27
C PRO A 470 -17.57 -62.21 1.45
N LEU A 471 -17.65 -61.47 0.34
CA LEU A 471 -18.47 -61.62 -0.90
C LEU A 471 -19.10 -60.26 -1.26
N ALA A 472 -18.49 -59.48 -2.16
CA ALA A 472 -18.57 -59.64 -3.62
C ALA A 472 -20.01 -59.60 -4.14
N GLY A 473 -20.40 -58.46 -4.72
CA GLY A 473 -21.60 -58.39 -5.55
C GLY A 473 -21.96 -56.98 -6.00
N PHE A 474 -21.69 -56.70 -7.28
CA PHE A 474 -22.32 -55.67 -8.14
C PHE A 474 -21.79 -54.23 -8.11
N GLY A 475 -20.84 -53.93 -9.01
CA GLY A 475 -21.19 -53.63 -10.42
C GLY A 475 -21.69 -52.22 -10.75
N VAL A 476 -20.74 -51.32 -10.98
CA VAL A 476 -20.67 -50.14 -11.89
C VAL A 476 -21.89 -49.85 -12.80
N ALA A 477 -22.46 -48.65 -12.72
CA ALA A 477 -22.38 -47.61 -13.78
C ALA A 477 -23.37 -46.43 -13.60
N ALA A 478 -22.84 -45.22 -13.84
CA ALA A 478 -23.51 -43.99 -14.26
C ALA A 478 -24.35 -43.19 -13.23
N LEU A 479 -23.67 -42.29 -12.52
CA LEU A 479 -24.01 -40.86 -12.36
C LEU A 479 -22.82 -40.16 -11.65
N ASN A 480 -22.14 -39.27 -12.40
CA ASN A 480 -21.12 -38.27 -12.04
C ASN A 480 -20.78 -38.10 -10.54
N PRO A 481 -19.56 -38.47 -10.05
CA PRO A 481 -18.61 -37.50 -9.44
C PRO A 481 -17.11 -38.00 -9.33
N ILE A 482 -16.25 -37.25 -8.62
CA ILE A 482 -14.94 -37.60 -7.98
C ILE A 482 -13.73 -37.27 -8.88
N VAL A 483 -13.03 -36.15 -8.69
CA VAL A 483 -12.08 -35.92 -7.58
C VAL A 483 -12.10 -34.45 -7.10
N LEU A 484 -12.38 -34.27 -5.82
CA LEU A 484 -12.07 -33.13 -4.94
C LEU A 484 -11.93 -33.80 -3.54
N PRO A 485 -11.33 -33.19 -2.50
CA PRO A 485 -10.12 -32.37 -2.28
C PRO A 485 -9.37 -32.83 -0.97
N VAL A 486 -8.70 -31.90 -0.25
CA VAL A 486 -8.20 -31.90 1.15
C VAL A 486 -6.66 -32.01 1.33
N THR A 487 -6.02 -30.88 1.70
CA THR A 487 -4.91 -30.88 2.69
C THR A 487 -4.72 -29.57 3.48
N VAL A 488 -5.23 -28.40 3.06
CA VAL A 488 -4.88 -27.14 3.78
C VAL A 488 -5.64 -26.93 5.11
N VAL A 489 -6.74 -27.67 5.34
CA VAL A 489 -7.45 -27.70 6.65
C VAL A 489 -6.89 -28.77 7.61
N LEU A 490 -5.95 -29.63 7.20
CA LEU A 490 -5.40 -30.68 8.08
C LEU A 490 -4.12 -30.32 8.85
N GLY A 491 -3.47 -29.18 8.53
CA GLY A 491 -2.22 -28.78 9.19
C GLY A 491 -2.41 -28.15 10.58
N LEU A 492 -3.46 -27.37 10.78
CA LEU A 492 -3.63 -26.53 11.97
C LEU A 492 -4.39 -27.24 13.11
N GLY A 493 -5.31 -28.16 12.81
CA GLY A 493 -6.02 -28.96 13.82
C GLY A 493 -5.20 -30.14 14.39
N ALA A 494 -4.25 -30.67 13.64
CA ALA A 494 -3.39 -31.77 14.10
C ALA A 494 -2.31 -31.30 15.10
N GLY A 495 -1.87 -30.04 15.01
CA GLY A 495 -0.91 -29.42 15.93
C GLY A 495 -1.44 -29.25 17.35
N TRP A 496 -2.72 -28.88 17.48
CA TRP A 496 -3.39 -28.73 18.78
C TRP A 496 -3.65 -30.09 19.47
N TRP A 497 -4.02 -31.13 18.73
CA TRP A 497 -4.24 -32.48 19.28
C TRP A 497 -2.94 -33.22 19.65
N MET A 498 -1.84 -32.97 18.92
CA MET A 498 -0.52 -33.56 19.21
C MET A 498 0.18 -32.93 20.43
N ALA A 499 -0.23 -31.75 20.89
CA ALA A 499 0.32 -31.06 22.06
C ALA A 499 0.14 -31.84 23.39
N ARG A 500 -0.58 -32.98 23.40
CA ARG A 500 -0.89 -33.74 24.62
C ARG A 500 -0.06 -35.03 24.83
N THR A 501 0.83 -35.48 23.94
CA THR A 501 1.59 -36.73 24.19
C THR A 501 3.02 -36.84 23.60
N ARG A 502 4.01 -36.69 24.51
CA ARG A 502 5.37 -37.30 24.62
C ARG A 502 6.49 -37.07 23.56
N LYS A 503 7.63 -36.60 24.14
CA LYS A 503 9.08 -36.76 23.83
C LYS A 503 9.72 -35.82 22.77
N HIS A 504 10.46 -34.85 23.32
CA HIS A 504 11.28 -33.76 22.76
C HIS A 504 12.12 -34.03 21.48
N THR A 505 12.49 -35.26 21.15
CA THR A 505 13.25 -35.57 19.91
C THR A 505 12.36 -35.83 18.70
N ALA A 506 11.14 -36.35 18.90
CA ALA A 506 10.15 -36.49 17.81
C ALA A 506 9.63 -35.12 17.37
N ASP A 507 9.47 -34.19 18.31
CA ASP A 507 8.96 -32.83 18.08
C ASP A 507 9.82 -32.05 17.07
N LYS A 508 11.16 -32.11 17.19
CA LYS A 508 12.08 -31.42 16.27
C LYS A 508 12.04 -32.01 14.86
N GLN A 509 11.95 -33.34 14.73
CA GLN A 509 11.86 -33.98 13.41
C GLN A 509 10.52 -33.69 12.73
N HIS A 510 9.42 -33.72 13.47
CA HIS A 510 8.09 -33.36 12.97
C HIS A 510 8.04 -31.89 12.54
N LEU A 511 8.62 -30.97 13.32
CA LEU A 511 8.68 -29.55 12.96
C LEU A 511 9.55 -29.30 11.72
N LYS A 512 10.65 -30.02 11.54
CA LYS A 512 11.47 -29.94 10.31
C LYS A 512 10.72 -30.45 9.08
N GLN A 513 9.92 -31.49 9.23
CA GLN A 513 9.06 -32.02 8.17
C GLN A 513 7.98 -31.01 7.82
N TRP A 514 7.21 -30.54 8.82
CA TRP A 514 6.20 -29.49 8.67
C TRP A 514 6.77 -28.24 7.99
N LEU A 515 7.92 -27.74 8.44
CA LEU A 515 8.59 -26.59 7.84
C LEU A 515 8.92 -26.84 6.36
N SER A 516 9.40 -28.04 6.02
CA SER A 516 9.76 -28.36 4.64
C SER A 516 8.52 -28.39 3.73
N ASP A 517 7.41 -28.93 4.23
CA ASP A 517 6.14 -29.00 3.52
C ASP A 517 5.51 -27.60 3.38
N ALA A 518 5.49 -26.81 4.45
CA ALA A 518 4.97 -25.44 4.46
C ALA A 518 5.75 -24.51 3.49
N ILE A 519 7.08 -24.62 3.48
CA ILE A 519 7.94 -23.85 2.58
C ILE A 519 7.75 -24.31 1.12
N ALA A 520 7.55 -25.60 0.87
CA ALA A 520 7.30 -26.12 -0.48
C ALA A 520 5.95 -25.65 -1.03
N ASP A 521 4.90 -25.67 -0.22
CA ASP A 521 3.58 -25.18 -0.59
C ASP A 521 3.60 -23.67 -0.85
N ALA A 522 4.19 -22.89 0.06
CA ALA A 522 4.30 -21.44 -0.12
C ALA A 522 5.12 -21.08 -1.37
N ARG A 523 6.16 -21.86 -1.72
CA ARG A 523 6.92 -21.67 -2.95
C ARG A 523 6.04 -21.85 -4.17
N SER A 524 5.29 -22.95 -4.20
CA SER A 524 4.40 -23.30 -5.31
C SER A 524 3.35 -22.20 -5.54
N THR A 525 2.73 -21.71 -4.46
CA THR A 525 1.74 -20.62 -4.52
C THR A 525 2.35 -19.33 -5.06
N VAL A 526 3.52 -18.93 -4.56
CA VAL A 526 4.19 -17.71 -5.01
C VAL A 526 4.62 -17.82 -6.48
N ASP A 527 5.19 -18.96 -6.90
CA ASP A 527 5.56 -19.21 -8.30
C ASP A 527 4.33 -19.11 -9.23
N GLN A 528 3.18 -19.62 -8.80
CA GLN A 528 1.92 -19.51 -9.54
C GLN A 528 1.44 -18.05 -9.65
N ILE A 529 1.39 -17.31 -8.54
CA ILE A 529 0.95 -15.91 -8.52
C ILE A 529 1.85 -15.05 -9.42
N VAL A 530 3.17 -15.21 -9.30
CA VAL A 530 4.14 -14.47 -10.13
C VAL A 530 3.92 -14.78 -11.62
N ALA A 531 3.69 -16.06 -11.98
CA ALA A 531 3.41 -16.43 -13.36
C ALA A 531 2.12 -15.81 -13.88
N GLU A 532 1.03 -15.85 -13.11
CA GLU A 532 -0.26 -15.27 -13.47
C GLU A 532 -0.16 -13.74 -13.66
N GLN A 533 0.49 -13.05 -12.74
CA GLN A 533 0.69 -11.59 -12.81
C GLN A 533 1.51 -11.18 -14.05
N LEU A 534 2.56 -11.94 -14.37
CA LEU A 534 3.37 -11.67 -15.57
C LEU A 534 2.58 -11.92 -16.87
N ILE A 535 1.69 -12.92 -16.89
CA ILE A 535 0.83 -13.18 -18.06
C ILE A 535 -0.18 -12.04 -18.26
N VAL A 536 -0.83 -11.59 -17.18
CA VAL A 536 -1.77 -10.46 -17.25
C VAL A 536 -1.05 -9.18 -17.67
N ALA A 537 0.15 -8.93 -17.13
CA ALA A 537 0.99 -7.81 -17.53
C ALA A 537 1.41 -7.89 -19.00
N GLU A 538 1.80 -9.07 -19.52
CA GLU A 538 2.13 -9.27 -20.94
C GLU A 538 0.97 -8.88 -21.85
N GLN A 539 -0.25 -9.33 -21.52
CA GLN A 539 -1.46 -9.03 -22.30
C GLN A 539 -1.76 -7.53 -22.30
N HIS A 540 -1.74 -6.89 -21.13
CA HIS A 540 -1.98 -5.46 -21.00
C HIS A 540 -0.92 -4.62 -21.72
N LEU A 541 0.36 -4.95 -21.56
CA LEU A 541 1.45 -4.25 -22.24
C LEU A 541 1.37 -4.43 -23.76
N SER A 542 0.99 -5.61 -24.24
CA SER A 542 0.81 -5.86 -25.67
C SER A 542 -0.33 -5.01 -26.26
N LEU A 543 -1.50 -5.00 -25.62
CA LEU A 543 -2.64 -4.18 -26.05
C LEU A 543 -2.31 -2.68 -25.98
N ALA A 544 -1.65 -2.26 -24.91
CA ALA A 544 -1.22 -0.89 -24.69
C ALA A 544 -0.28 -0.40 -25.80
N LEU A 545 0.65 -1.25 -26.20
CA LEU A 545 1.66 -0.93 -27.20
C LEU A 545 1.07 -0.93 -28.62
N ASP A 546 0.13 -1.80 -28.92
CA ASP A 546 -0.62 -1.80 -30.19
C ASP A 546 -1.51 -0.56 -30.35
N ASP A 547 -2.17 -0.13 -29.26
CA ASP A 547 -2.92 1.13 -29.21
C ASP A 547 -2.01 2.35 -29.39
N ALA A 548 -0.84 2.37 -28.72
CA ALA A 548 0.12 3.47 -28.85
C ALA A 548 0.67 3.60 -30.28
N LEU A 549 0.96 2.49 -30.96
CA LEU A 549 1.39 2.51 -32.37
C LEU A 549 0.26 2.95 -33.31
N SER A 550 -0.98 2.54 -33.03
CA SER A 550 -2.15 2.98 -33.79
C SER A 550 -2.36 4.48 -33.68
N LYS A 551 -2.28 5.03 -32.46
CA LYS A 551 -2.35 6.47 -32.19
C LYS A 551 -1.24 7.26 -32.86
N ARG A 552 -0.05 6.69 -33.02
CA ARG A 552 1.07 7.35 -33.72
C ARG A 552 0.79 7.53 -35.22
N VAL A 553 0.22 6.50 -35.87
CA VAL A 553 -0.19 6.62 -37.28
C VAL A 553 -1.33 7.63 -37.43
N GLU A 554 -2.31 7.58 -36.53
CA GLU A 554 -3.41 8.55 -36.49
C GLU A 554 -2.91 9.99 -36.29
N ALA A 555 -1.92 10.20 -35.40
CA ALA A 555 -1.32 11.51 -35.18
C ALA A 555 -0.65 12.08 -36.43
N ILE A 556 0.06 11.25 -37.22
CA ILE A 556 0.66 11.67 -38.49
C ILE A 556 -0.42 11.98 -39.53
N GLU A 557 -1.52 11.22 -39.56
CA GLU A 557 -2.65 11.50 -40.44
C GLU A 557 -3.35 12.82 -40.10
N VAL A 558 -3.48 13.14 -38.81
CA VAL A 558 -3.98 14.45 -38.35
C VAL A 558 -3.03 15.57 -38.77
N GLU A 559 -1.71 15.40 -38.54
CA GLU A 559 -0.70 16.38 -38.93
C GLU A 559 -0.73 16.66 -40.45
N LEU A 560 -0.85 15.62 -41.28
CA LEU A 560 -0.97 15.77 -42.74
C LEU A 560 -2.25 16.50 -43.16
N ARG A 561 -3.39 16.24 -42.49
CA ARG A 561 -4.64 16.97 -42.75
C ARG A 561 -4.51 18.45 -42.41
N ASP A 562 -3.83 18.77 -41.32
CA ASP A 562 -3.61 20.15 -40.89
C ASP A 562 -2.64 20.88 -41.84
N VAL A 563 -1.60 20.20 -42.33
CA VAL A 563 -0.70 20.72 -43.39
C VAL A 563 -1.48 21.00 -44.67
N ASP A 564 -2.31 20.05 -45.14
CA ASP A 564 -3.12 20.25 -46.35
C ASP A 564 -4.12 21.40 -46.19
N LYS A 565 -4.68 21.58 -44.98
CA LYS A 565 -5.53 22.74 -44.66
C LYS A 565 -4.72 24.03 -44.72
N ALA A 566 -3.53 24.09 -44.11
CA ALA A 566 -2.67 25.26 -44.08
C ALA A 566 -2.18 25.68 -45.48
N LEU A 567 -1.86 24.71 -46.34
CA LEU A 567 -1.46 24.96 -47.74
C LEU A 567 -2.58 25.63 -48.56
N ARG A 568 -3.85 25.34 -48.23
CA ARG A 568 -5.03 25.95 -48.88
C ARG A 568 -5.36 27.36 -48.39
N MET A 569 -4.80 27.80 -47.26
CA MET A 569 -5.05 29.14 -46.70
C MET A 569 -4.27 30.23 -47.45
N GLU A 570 -4.82 31.44 -47.48
CA GLU A 570 -4.08 32.61 -47.97
C GLU A 570 -2.93 32.97 -47.01
N ALA A 571 -1.81 33.51 -47.54
CA ALA A 571 -0.61 33.80 -46.75
C ALA A 571 -0.88 34.74 -45.55
N GLY A 572 -1.78 35.71 -45.71
CA GLY A 572 -2.17 36.63 -44.64
C GLY A 572 -3.00 35.97 -43.53
N GLU A 573 -3.85 35.01 -43.87
CA GLU A 573 -4.65 34.23 -42.91
C GLU A 573 -3.75 33.24 -42.14
N ARG A 574 -2.89 32.52 -42.87
CA ARG A 574 -1.89 31.60 -42.31
C ARG A 574 -0.97 32.29 -41.30
N GLY A 575 -0.50 33.51 -41.61
CA GLY A 575 0.34 34.29 -40.70
C GLY A 575 -0.35 34.69 -39.39
N ARG A 576 -1.65 35.04 -39.43
CA ARG A 576 -2.44 35.37 -38.23
C ARG A 576 -2.69 34.15 -37.36
N GLU A 577 -2.99 33.00 -37.98
CA GLU A 577 -3.21 31.75 -37.26
C GLU A 577 -1.92 31.26 -36.61
N LEU A 578 -0.78 31.34 -37.33
CA LEU A 578 0.54 31.03 -36.79
C LEU A 578 0.86 31.89 -35.56
N GLN A 579 0.63 33.21 -35.63
CA GLN A 579 0.86 34.10 -34.49
C GLN A 579 -0.01 33.72 -33.27
N THR A 580 -1.25 33.30 -33.52
CA THR A 580 -2.17 32.87 -32.45
C THR A 580 -1.71 31.57 -31.80
N VAL A 581 -1.32 30.58 -32.61
CA VAL A 581 -0.79 29.29 -32.14
C VAL A 581 0.50 29.49 -31.34
N THR A 582 1.45 30.29 -31.85
CA THR A 582 2.70 30.60 -31.15
C THR A 582 2.46 31.28 -29.80
N ARG A 583 1.51 32.23 -29.72
CA ARG A 583 1.15 32.86 -28.45
C ARG A 583 0.60 31.84 -27.44
N ARG A 584 -0.38 31.02 -27.86
CA ARG A 584 -0.96 29.97 -27.01
C ARG A 584 0.08 28.97 -26.53
N GLN A 585 0.98 28.56 -27.41
CA GLN A 585 2.04 27.62 -27.05
C GLN A 585 3.00 28.22 -26.00
N SER A 586 3.36 29.50 -26.13
CA SER A 586 4.17 30.20 -25.14
C SER A 586 3.47 30.28 -23.78
N GLU A 587 2.16 30.52 -23.75
CA GLU A 587 1.36 30.54 -22.52
C GLU A 587 1.34 29.16 -21.84
N ILE A 588 1.17 28.08 -22.62
CA ILE A 588 1.17 26.69 -22.13
C ILE A 588 2.54 26.29 -21.57
N ARG A 589 3.64 26.56 -22.30
CA ARG A 589 5.00 26.26 -21.84
C ARG A 589 5.34 27.02 -20.55
N SER A 590 4.94 28.29 -20.46
CA SER A 590 5.13 29.09 -19.25
C SER A 590 4.33 28.52 -18.07
N GLY A 591 3.09 28.10 -18.32
CA GLY A 591 2.25 27.44 -17.32
C GLY A 591 2.83 26.12 -16.81
N ARG A 592 3.36 25.29 -17.72
CA ARG A 592 4.03 24.03 -17.39
C ARG A 592 5.30 24.26 -16.56
N ALA A 593 6.16 25.20 -16.98
CA ALA A 593 7.37 25.54 -16.24
C ALA A 593 7.08 26.02 -14.81
N LEU A 594 6.02 26.81 -14.62
CA LEU A 594 5.55 27.22 -13.30
C LEU A 594 5.11 26.02 -12.45
N ALA A 595 4.34 25.09 -13.02
CA ALA A 595 3.91 23.88 -12.31
C ALA A 595 5.10 23.01 -11.89
N ASP A 596 6.07 22.80 -12.79
CA ASP A 596 7.27 22.01 -12.51
C ASP A 596 8.15 22.66 -11.43
N GLN A 597 8.31 23.99 -11.47
CA GLN A 597 9.02 24.74 -10.43
C GLN A 597 8.35 24.58 -9.05
N LEU A 598 7.01 24.67 -9.00
CA LEU A 598 6.26 24.51 -7.76
C LEU A 598 6.33 23.08 -7.23
N LEU A 599 6.23 22.07 -8.10
CA LEU A 599 6.45 20.67 -7.74
C LEU A 599 7.85 20.43 -7.18
N GLY A 600 8.88 21.06 -7.76
CA GLY A 600 10.24 21.06 -7.23
C GLY A 600 10.32 21.67 -5.83
N ARG A 601 9.69 22.82 -5.60
CA ARG A 601 9.63 23.46 -4.28
C ARG A 601 8.90 22.60 -3.24
N ILE A 602 7.79 21.97 -3.62
CA ILE A 602 7.06 21.03 -2.76
C ILE A 602 7.98 19.87 -2.34
N ARG A 603 8.75 19.30 -3.28
CA ARG A 603 9.76 18.25 -2.98
C ARG A 603 10.84 18.76 -2.02
N THR A 604 11.42 19.94 -2.25
CA THR A 604 12.47 20.46 -1.35
C THR A 604 11.97 20.76 0.06
N VAL A 605 10.71 21.17 0.23
CA VAL A 605 10.10 21.34 1.56
C VAL A 605 9.80 19.98 2.19
N ARG A 606 9.39 18.98 1.38
CA ARG A 606 9.26 17.58 1.82
C ARG A 606 10.57 17.01 2.36
N ASP A 607 11.71 17.35 1.75
CA ASP A 607 13.02 16.78 2.13
C ASP A 607 13.70 17.51 3.31
N ARG A 608 13.18 18.68 3.72
CA ARG A 608 13.72 19.51 4.80
C ARG A 608 12.99 19.36 6.15
N VAL A 609 11.93 18.55 6.20
CA VAL A 609 11.12 18.24 7.39
C VAL A 609 11.09 16.73 7.54
#